data_AF-A0A7W0PUE5-F1
#
_entry.id   AF-A0A7W0PUE5-F1
#
_cell.length_a   1.000
_cell.length_b   1.000
_cell.length_c   1.000
_cell.angle_alpha   90.00
_cell.angle_beta   90.00
_cell.angle_gamma   90.00
#
_symmetry.space_group_name_H-M   'P 1'
#
loop_
_entity.id
_entity.type
_entity.pdbx_description
1 polymer ?
#
loop_
_entity_poly.entity_id
_entity_poly.type
_entity_poly.pdbx_seq_one_letter_code
_entity_poly.pdbx_strand_id
1 'polypeptide(L)'
;MRGGREADASGGVRASGIRSSARCWLVGLAVGLALADSSIVTLALPDILRELDVDITTVSWVLTSFNLALALAALPAALIARRRPSAAFTTGTIAFALASLACGLAPSFGVLVGARVVQAVGAALLVTAALELLSETTGSDARAARVWVAAGILGAAIGPAAGGILTELAGWESIFLMQVPLSLLPLAALGGMPVRPRVTATGWPQLNANAALLLLSGGLVAALFLLVLLLVEGWGMSPAAAGLVVTVMPLAAIAAGRVVASQRDSLRVRATSGIVLVAGGLAGLALLPRAGWWWTLAPQLLVGAGIGLALAALTERAVVGRGDQVVHGGWTLTARHVGVVLGLLLLTPVLTAALDRNEDEAVRAGAAEVLDSRIPALDKLRLAQDVLDEVRSAEQRGELPDVETVFEDRPGSDEYGALLAALRSQLQRAVTNAFSSSFLLAAALSLGALVPATLIRGRPI
;
A
#
# COMPACT_ATOMS: atom_id res chain seq x y z
N MET A 1 10.83 -36.94 49.08
CA MET A 1 11.37 -36.55 47.75
C MET A 1 10.28 -36.32 46.68
N ARG A 2 9.15 -35.64 46.98
CA ARG A 2 8.09 -35.35 45.99
C ARG A 2 8.02 -33.89 45.52
N GLY A 3 8.69 -32.95 46.19
CA GLY A 3 8.62 -31.51 45.87
C GLY A 3 9.48 -31.00 44.69
N GLY A 4 10.37 -31.83 44.12
CA GLY A 4 11.25 -31.43 43.02
C GLY A 4 10.65 -31.57 41.61
N ARG A 5 9.60 -32.38 41.43
CA ARG A 5 9.01 -32.67 40.11
C ARG A 5 7.96 -31.64 39.66
N GLU A 6 7.30 -30.95 40.57
CA GLU A 6 6.27 -29.94 40.23
C GLU A 6 6.89 -28.59 39.82
N ALA A 7 8.02 -28.20 40.41
CA ALA A 7 8.74 -26.99 40.02
C ALA A 7 9.32 -27.09 38.59
N ASP A 8 9.86 -28.27 38.22
CA ASP A 8 10.45 -28.51 36.90
C ASP A 8 9.40 -28.58 35.77
N ALA A 9 8.22 -29.17 36.05
CA ALA A 9 7.09 -29.18 35.12
C ALA A 9 6.54 -27.77 34.85
N SER A 10 6.45 -26.92 35.89
CA SER A 10 5.98 -25.53 35.75
C SER A 10 6.99 -24.65 34.98
N GLY A 11 8.30 -24.87 35.15
CA GLY A 11 9.36 -24.21 34.41
C GLY A 11 9.39 -24.61 32.93
N GLY A 12 9.21 -25.89 32.62
CA GLY A 12 9.14 -26.40 31.25
C GLY A 12 7.93 -25.89 30.45
N VAL A 13 6.76 -25.77 31.10
CA VAL A 13 5.55 -25.21 30.49
C VAL A 13 5.68 -23.70 30.25
N ARG A 14 6.28 -22.93 31.17
CA ARG A 14 6.56 -21.50 30.95
C ARG A 14 7.59 -21.27 29.84
N ALA A 15 8.68 -22.04 29.82
CA ALA A 15 9.72 -21.90 28.79
C ALA A 15 9.24 -22.34 27.39
N SER A 16 8.33 -23.31 27.29
CA SER A 16 7.70 -23.68 26.01
C SER A 16 6.66 -22.65 25.55
N GLY A 17 5.91 -22.04 26.48
CA GLY A 17 5.01 -20.91 26.20
C GLY A 17 5.74 -19.66 25.67
N ILE A 18 6.88 -19.29 26.28
CA ILE A 18 7.68 -18.14 25.82
C ILE A 18 8.27 -18.40 24.42
N ARG A 19 8.82 -19.60 24.18
CA ARG A 19 9.39 -19.97 22.87
C ARG A 19 8.34 -20.02 21.76
N SER A 20 7.13 -20.53 22.03
CA SER A 20 6.04 -20.55 21.06
C SER A 20 5.53 -19.14 20.73
N SER A 21 5.43 -18.26 21.73
CA SER A 21 5.08 -16.85 21.52
C SER A 21 6.12 -16.12 20.66
N ALA A 22 7.41 -16.26 20.97
CA ALA A 22 8.48 -15.63 20.19
C ALA A 22 8.50 -16.10 18.72
N ARG A 23 8.33 -17.40 18.47
CA ARG A 23 8.22 -17.95 17.12
C ARG A 23 7.02 -17.39 16.35
N CYS A 24 5.87 -17.26 17.02
CA CYS A 24 4.67 -16.68 16.41
C CYS A 24 4.91 -15.24 15.97
N TRP A 25 5.57 -14.42 16.80
CA TRP A 25 5.96 -13.05 16.44
C TRP A 25 6.95 -12.98 15.28
N LEU A 26 7.98 -13.84 15.27
CA LEU A 26 8.96 -13.89 14.18
C LEU A 26 8.32 -14.28 12.83
N VAL A 27 7.45 -15.28 12.82
CA VAL A 27 6.73 -15.66 11.59
C VAL A 27 5.73 -14.58 11.18
N GLY A 28 5.06 -13.93 12.14
CA GLY A 28 4.23 -12.76 11.89
C GLY A 28 5.02 -11.60 11.29
N LEU A 29 6.24 -11.33 11.79
CA LEU A 29 7.13 -10.30 11.26
C LEU A 29 7.45 -10.54 9.78
N ALA A 30 7.73 -11.78 9.37
CA ALA A 30 7.96 -12.12 7.96
C ALA A 30 6.76 -11.73 7.07
N VAL A 31 5.53 -12.08 7.51
CA VAL A 31 4.29 -11.73 6.79
C VAL A 31 4.10 -10.21 6.74
N GLY A 32 4.31 -9.54 7.88
CA GLY A 32 4.19 -8.10 7.99
C GLY A 32 5.16 -7.38 7.06
N LEU A 33 6.45 -7.75 7.06
CA LEU A 33 7.48 -7.14 6.21
C LEU A 33 7.21 -7.33 4.72
N ALA A 34 6.83 -8.54 4.30
CA ALA A 34 6.56 -8.83 2.90
C ALA A 34 5.30 -8.12 2.37
N LEU A 35 4.29 -7.88 3.22
CA LEU A 35 3.08 -7.15 2.84
C LEU A 35 3.24 -5.63 3.01
N ALA A 36 4.06 -5.18 3.97
CA ALA A 36 4.43 -3.77 4.15
C ALA A 36 5.17 -3.20 2.94
N ASP A 37 5.98 -4.04 2.29
CA ASP A 37 6.78 -3.72 1.11
C ASP A 37 6.06 -2.81 0.10
N SER A 38 4.90 -3.24 -0.41
CA SER A 38 4.14 -2.47 -1.39
C SER A 38 3.71 -1.08 -0.89
N SER A 39 3.43 -0.96 0.41
CA SER A 39 3.05 0.31 1.03
C SER A 39 4.25 1.21 1.28
N ILE A 40 5.40 0.65 1.65
CA ILE A 40 6.66 1.39 1.87
C ILE A 40 7.14 1.98 0.54
N VAL A 41 7.21 1.15 -0.50
CA VAL A 41 7.67 1.54 -1.84
C VAL A 41 6.81 2.65 -2.45
N THR A 42 5.52 2.72 -2.10
CA THR A 42 4.63 3.77 -2.61
C THR A 42 5.15 5.18 -2.26
N LEU A 43 5.73 5.37 -1.06
CA LEU A 43 6.28 6.67 -0.62
C LEU A 43 7.59 7.03 -1.32
N ALA A 44 8.27 6.05 -1.89
CA ALA A 44 9.50 6.21 -2.64
C ALA A 44 9.29 6.47 -4.14
N LEU A 45 8.10 6.21 -4.67
CA LEU A 45 7.84 6.36 -6.11
C LEU A 45 8.11 7.78 -6.65
N PRO A 46 7.74 8.87 -5.95
CA PRO A 46 8.10 10.23 -6.37
C PRO A 46 9.61 10.41 -6.60
N ASP A 47 10.43 9.90 -5.69
CA ASP A 47 11.89 10.06 -5.79
C ASP A 47 12.49 9.14 -6.85
N ILE A 48 11.98 7.90 -6.97
CA ILE A 48 12.37 6.98 -8.05
C ILE A 48 12.02 7.57 -9.42
N LEU A 49 10.87 8.24 -9.54
CA LEU A 49 10.41 8.92 -10.75
C LEU A 49 11.44 9.98 -11.17
N ARG A 50 11.84 10.86 -10.23
CA ARG A 50 12.78 11.96 -10.47
C ARG A 50 14.21 11.48 -10.71
N GLU A 51 14.73 10.62 -9.85
CA GLU A 51 16.14 10.19 -9.92
C GLU A 51 16.45 9.27 -11.12
N LEU A 52 15.46 8.48 -11.56
CA LEU A 52 15.62 7.61 -12.72
C LEU A 52 15.06 8.23 -14.02
N ASP A 53 14.59 9.47 -13.95
CA ASP A 53 14.05 10.24 -15.08
C ASP A 53 13.02 9.45 -15.90
N VAL A 54 11.97 9.00 -15.23
CA VAL A 54 10.88 8.22 -15.83
C VAL A 54 9.53 8.90 -15.64
N ASP A 55 8.54 8.59 -16.48
CA ASP A 55 7.19 9.13 -16.31
C ASP A 55 6.36 8.35 -15.25
N ILE A 56 5.19 8.90 -14.87
CA ILE A 56 4.26 8.29 -13.90
C ILE A 56 3.82 6.88 -14.36
N THR A 57 3.64 6.70 -15.68
CA THR A 57 3.21 5.42 -16.26
C THR A 57 4.27 4.35 -16.04
N THR A 58 5.52 4.71 -16.26
CA THR A 58 6.70 3.87 -16.14
C THR A 58 6.97 3.57 -14.68
N VAL A 59 7.03 4.58 -13.80
CA VAL A 59 7.29 4.34 -12.36
C VAL A 59 6.24 3.45 -11.70
N SER A 60 4.98 3.49 -12.18
CA SER A 60 3.92 2.60 -11.70
C SER A 60 4.24 1.11 -11.88
N TRP A 61 5.15 0.75 -12.79
CA TRP A 61 5.63 -0.62 -12.96
C TRP A 61 6.45 -1.15 -11.80
N VAL A 62 7.03 -0.29 -10.94
CA VAL A 62 7.69 -0.73 -9.70
C VAL A 62 6.71 -1.44 -8.77
N LEU A 63 5.48 -0.94 -8.66
CA LEU A 63 4.40 -1.59 -7.93
C LEU A 63 3.75 -2.69 -8.78
N THR A 64 3.44 -2.41 -10.05
CA THR A 64 2.67 -3.34 -10.90
C THR A 64 3.42 -4.67 -11.10
N SER A 65 4.73 -4.63 -11.36
CA SER A 65 5.54 -5.84 -11.59
C SER A 65 5.60 -6.75 -10.36
N PHE A 66 5.84 -6.18 -9.17
CA PHE A 66 5.84 -6.92 -7.91
C PHE A 66 4.48 -7.58 -7.66
N ASN A 67 3.40 -6.80 -7.76
CA ASN A 67 2.05 -7.30 -7.49
C ASN A 67 1.62 -8.35 -8.52
N LEU A 68 1.98 -8.18 -9.80
CA LEU A 68 1.71 -9.16 -10.86
C LEU A 68 2.47 -10.46 -10.62
N ALA A 69 3.77 -10.37 -10.37
CA ALA A 69 4.59 -11.55 -10.07
C ALA A 69 4.07 -12.28 -8.83
N LEU A 70 3.68 -11.56 -7.78
CA LEU A 70 3.14 -12.15 -6.57
C LEU A 70 1.77 -12.80 -6.80
N ALA A 71 0.90 -12.16 -7.59
CA ALA A 71 -0.39 -12.73 -7.97
C ALA A 71 -0.24 -14.07 -8.70
N LEU A 72 0.71 -14.17 -9.64
CA LEU A 72 1.02 -15.37 -10.40
C LEU A 72 1.71 -16.44 -9.55
N ALA A 73 2.60 -16.03 -8.64
CA ALA A 73 3.40 -16.94 -7.82
C ALA A 73 2.68 -17.46 -6.57
N ALA A 74 1.68 -16.75 -6.04
CA ALA A 74 1.05 -17.07 -4.76
C ALA A 74 0.43 -18.48 -4.69
N LEU A 75 -0.31 -18.91 -5.71
CA LEU A 75 -0.89 -20.26 -5.73
C LEU A 75 0.17 -21.37 -5.90
N PRO A 76 1.11 -21.29 -6.88
CA PRO A 76 2.24 -22.22 -6.95
C PRO A 76 3.04 -22.30 -5.64
N ALA A 77 3.32 -21.14 -5.03
CA ALA A 77 4.02 -21.05 -3.76
C ALA A 77 3.25 -21.76 -2.64
N ALA A 78 1.93 -21.58 -2.55
CA ALA A 78 1.09 -22.28 -1.59
C ALA A 78 1.12 -23.82 -1.78
N LEU A 79 1.14 -24.30 -3.03
CA LEU A 79 1.25 -25.72 -3.34
C LEU A 79 2.62 -26.32 -2.97
N ILE A 80 3.68 -25.52 -3.03
CA ILE A 80 5.01 -25.91 -2.54
C ILE A 80 5.02 -25.89 -1.01
N ALA A 81 4.51 -24.82 -0.40
CA ALA A 81 4.48 -24.59 1.03
C ALA A 81 3.69 -25.67 1.79
N ARG A 82 2.55 -26.14 1.28
CA ARG A 82 1.79 -27.24 1.92
C ARG A 82 2.58 -28.55 2.03
N ARG A 83 3.56 -28.77 1.14
CA ARG A 83 4.40 -30.00 1.11
C ARG A 83 5.73 -29.82 1.81
N ARG A 84 6.31 -28.62 1.71
CA ARG A 84 7.65 -28.30 2.23
C ARG A 84 7.66 -26.93 2.90
N PRO A 85 6.89 -26.72 3.98
CA PRO A 85 6.69 -25.40 4.59
C PRO A 85 7.99 -24.76 5.05
N SER A 86 8.87 -25.48 5.77
CA SER A 86 10.15 -24.91 6.22
C SER A 86 11.07 -24.53 5.06
N ALA A 87 11.15 -25.37 4.02
CA ALA A 87 12.01 -25.08 2.86
C ALA A 87 11.46 -23.90 2.05
N ALA A 88 10.14 -23.83 1.84
CA ALA A 88 9.48 -22.70 1.18
C ALA A 88 9.69 -21.40 1.96
N PHE A 89 9.56 -21.43 3.29
CA PHE A 89 9.81 -20.26 4.13
C PHE A 89 11.26 -19.81 4.05
N THR A 90 12.23 -20.71 4.20
CA THR A 90 13.67 -20.37 4.14
C THR A 90 14.08 -19.84 2.77
N THR A 91 13.75 -20.57 1.70
CA THR A 91 14.10 -20.17 0.34
C THR A 91 13.41 -18.88 -0.08
N GLY A 92 12.12 -18.73 0.25
CA GLY A 92 11.37 -17.50 0.00
C GLY A 92 11.96 -16.30 0.72
N THR A 93 12.32 -16.47 2.00
CA THR A 93 12.94 -15.41 2.81
C THR A 93 14.32 -14.99 2.27
N ILE A 94 15.17 -15.95 1.93
CA ILE A 94 16.50 -15.66 1.36
C ILE A 94 16.36 -14.99 -0.02
N ALA A 95 15.48 -15.50 -0.88
CA ALA A 95 15.22 -14.89 -2.19
C ALA A 95 14.69 -13.46 -2.06
N PHE A 96 13.77 -13.24 -1.12
CA PHE A 96 13.23 -11.91 -0.81
C PHE A 96 14.33 -10.95 -0.34
N ALA A 97 15.20 -11.39 0.59
CA ALA A 97 16.29 -10.57 1.10
C ALA A 97 17.32 -10.21 0.01
N LEU A 98 17.73 -11.18 -0.80
CA LEU A 98 18.69 -10.96 -1.89
C LEU A 98 18.11 -10.06 -3.00
N ALA A 99 16.84 -10.27 -3.35
CA ALA A 99 16.17 -9.42 -4.32
C ALA A 99 15.95 -8.00 -3.78
N SER A 100 15.68 -7.84 -2.47
CA SER A 100 15.64 -6.53 -1.81
C SER A 100 16.99 -5.82 -1.87
N LEU A 101 18.09 -6.54 -1.61
CA LEU A 101 19.44 -5.99 -1.79
C LEU A 101 19.68 -5.53 -3.24
N ALA A 102 19.24 -6.32 -4.22
CA ALA A 102 19.33 -5.94 -5.63
C ALA A 102 18.47 -4.72 -5.99
N CYS A 103 17.31 -4.53 -5.35
CA CYS A 103 16.48 -3.33 -5.52
C CYS A 103 17.18 -2.08 -4.96
N GLY A 104 17.75 -2.16 -3.76
CA GLY A 104 18.48 -1.05 -3.13
C GLY A 104 19.85 -0.74 -3.75
N LEU A 105 20.33 -1.58 -4.68
CA LEU A 105 21.57 -1.36 -5.44
C LEU A 105 21.30 -1.24 -6.94
N ALA A 106 20.05 -1.02 -7.34
CA ALA A 106 19.64 -1.04 -8.74
C ALA A 106 20.24 0.18 -9.49
N PRO A 107 21.07 -0.02 -10.53
CA PRO A 107 21.67 1.08 -11.28
C PRO A 107 20.75 1.66 -12.36
N SER A 108 19.59 1.06 -12.58
CA SER A 108 18.62 1.46 -13.59
C SER A 108 17.22 0.94 -13.27
N PHE A 109 16.22 1.58 -13.86
CA PHE A 109 14.81 1.21 -13.71
C PHE A 109 14.54 -0.27 -14.06
N GLY A 110 15.15 -0.79 -15.14
CA GLY A 110 14.96 -2.18 -15.58
C GLY A 110 15.47 -3.19 -14.56
N VAL A 111 16.62 -2.92 -13.92
CA VAL A 111 17.16 -3.79 -12.86
C VAL A 111 16.27 -3.76 -11.63
N LEU A 112 15.77 -2.57 -11.24
CA LEU A 112 14.83 -2.42 -10.13
C LEU A 112 13.57 -3.27 -10.38
N VAL A 113 12.91 -3.10 -11.53
CA VAL A 113 11.71 -3.88 -11.89
C VAL A 113 11.99 -5.39 -11.95
N GLY A 114 13.12 -5.81 -12.52
CA GLY A 114 13.50 -7.23 -12.55
C GLY A 114 13.71 -7.80 -11.14
N ALA A 115 14.39 -7.07 -10.26
CA ALA A 115 14.58 -7.46 -8.88
C ALA A 115 13.24 -7.52 -8.11
N ARG A 116 12.31 -6.59 -8.36
CA ARG A 116 10.95 -6.60 -7.79
C ARG A 116 10.17 -7.86 -8.15
N VAL A 117 10.32 -8.39 -9.37
CA VAL A 117 9.70 -9.66 -9.79
C VAL A 117 10.24 -10.82 -8.97
N VAL A 118 11.56 -10.91 -8.78
CA VAL A 118 12.18 -11.98 -7.97
C VAL A 118 11.78 -11.84 -6.51
N GLN A 119 11.74 -10.61 -6.00
CA GLN A 119 11.33 -10.29 -4.63
C GLN A 119 9.89 -10.76 -4.38
N ALA A 120 8.97 -10.51 -5.32
CA ALA A 120 7.59 -10.96 -5.25
C ALA A 120 7.44 -12.48 -5.19
N VAL A 121 8.26 -13.24 -5.93
CA VAL A 121 8.27 -14.71 -5.85
C VAL A 121 8.74 -15.17 -4.47
N GLY A 122 9.79 -14.54 -3.92
CA GLY A 122 10.25 -14.78 -2.55
C GLY A 122 9.15 -14.51 -1.51
N ALA A 123 8.46 -13.37 -1.65
CA ALA A 123 7.31 -12.98 -0.82
C ALA A 123 6.17 -14.00 -0.90
N ALA A 124 5.82 -14.48 -2.09
CA ALA A 124 4.79 -15.50 -2.26
C ALA A 124 5.12 -16.80 -1.49
N LEU A 125 6.37 -17.27 -1.60
CA LEU A 125 6.85 -18.46 -0.88
C LEU A 125 6.82 -18.27 0.64
N LEU A 126 7.35 -17.14 1.13
CA LEU A 126 7.44 -16.90 2.58
C LEU A 126 6.05 -16.67 3.20
N VAL A 127 5.17 -15.88 2.57
CA VAL A 127 3.85 -15.52 3.12
C VAL A 127 2.92 -16.73 3.17
N THR A 128 2.97 -17.60 2.16
CA THR A 128 2.15 -18.82 2.13
C THR A 128 2.67 -19.87 3.10
N ALA A 129 3.99 -20.06 3.19
CA ALA A 129 4.62 -20.98 4.15
C ALA A 129 4.41 -20.54 5.61
N ALA A 130 4.39 -19.23 5.87
CA ALA A 130 4.11 -18.67 7.19
C ALA A 130 2.78 -19.16 7.77
N LEU A 131 1.77 -19.44 6.94
CA LEU A 131 0.46 -19.90 7.40
C LEU A 131 0.50 -21.31 8.02
N GLU A 132 1.31 -22.24 7.46
CA GLU A 132 1.57 -23.55 8.07
C GLU A 132 2.36 -23.41 9.37
N LEU A 133 3.43 -22.60 9.34
CA LEU A 133 4.28 -22.41 10.51
C LEU A 133 3.51 -21.76 11.68
N LEU A 134 2.59 -20.86 11.37
CA LEU A 134 1.67 -20.28 12.35
C LEU A 134 0.68 -21.32 12.88
N SER A 135 0.18 -22.23 12.03
CA SER A 135 -0.74 -23.30 12.45
C SER A 135 -0.06 -24.27 13.41
N GLU A 136 1.21 -24.60 13.16
CA GLU A 136 2.02 -25.44 14.04
C GLU A 136 2.36 -24.72 15.36
N THR A 137 2.72 -23.44 15.32
CA THR A 137 3.08 -22.69 16.55
C THR A 137 1.89 -22.34 17.43
N THR A 138 0.73 -22.04 16.83
CA THR A 138 -0.48 -21.67 17.58
C THR A 138 -1.32 -22.88 17.97
N GLY A 139 -1.11 -24.04 17.33
CA GLY A 139 -1.91 -25.24 17.49
C GLY A 139 -3.37 -25.08 17.03
N SER A 140 -3.68 -24.03 16.25
CA SER A 140 -5.03 -23.73 15.79
C SER A 140 -5.00 -22.91 14.51
N ASP A 141 -5.47 -23.53 13.43
CA ASP A 141 -5.67 -22.95 12.10
C ASP A 141 -6.37 -21.56 12.14
N ALA A 142 -7.43 -21.45 12.95
CA ALA A 142 -8.13 -20.18 13.16
C ALA A 142 -7.27 -19.10 13.85
N ARG A 143 -6.44 -19.48 14.84
CA ARG A 143 -5.50 -18.54 15.47
C ARG A 143 -4.38 -18.15 14.50
N ALA A 144 -3.85 -19.11 13.74
CA ALA A 144 -2.84 -18.87 12.73
C ALA A 144 -3.33 -17.88 11.65
N ALA A 145 -4.56 -18.07 11.15
CA ALA A 145 -5.18 -17.14 10.21
C ALA A 145 -5.27 -15.73 10.79
N ARG A 146 -5.72 -15.60 12.05
CA ARG A 146 -5.84 -14.30 12.72
C ARG A 146 -4.49 -13.60 12.88
N VAL A 147 -3.45 -14.33 13.27
CA VAL A 147 -2.09 -13.78 13.37
C VAL A 147 -1.57 -13.37 11.99
N TRP A 148 -1.78 -14.19 10.97
CA TRP A 148 -1.36 -13.90 9.59
C TRP A 148 -2.03 -12.63 9.04
N VAL A 149 -3.35 -12.50 9.22
CA VAL A 149 -4.10 -11.29 8.84
C VAL A 149 -3.64 -10.08 9.64
N ALA A 150 -3.52 -10.21 10.97
CA ALA A 150 -3.09 -9.12 11.83
C ALA A 150 -1.68 -8.63 11.48
N ALA A 151 -0.75 -9.54 11.20
CA ALA A 151 0.59 -9.22 10.74
C ALA A 151 0.58 -8.43 9.44
N GLY A 152 -0.23 -8.84 8.46
CA GLY A 152 -0.39 -8.10 7.21
C GLY A 152 -0.97 -6.69 7.39
N ILE A 153 -1.97 -6.53 8.26
CA ILE A 153 -2.56 -5.22 8.59
C ILE A 153 -1.52 -4.33 9.30
N LEU A 154 -0.78 -4.89 10.28
CA LEU A 154 0.27 -4.14 10.99
C LEU A 154 1.41 -3.74 10.05
N GLY A 155 1.83 -4.63 9.15
CA GLY A 155 2.83 -4.31 8.12
C GLY A 155 2.38 -3.16 7.22
N ALA A 156 1.17 -3.25 6.68
CA ALA A 156 0.56 -2.18 5.89
C ALA A 156 0.38 -0.88 6.71
N ALA A 157 0.28 -0.96 8.03
CA ALA A 157 0.14 0.21 8.90
C ALA A 157 1.43 0.96 9.17
N ILE A 158 2.52 0.23 9.35
CA ILE A 158 3.84 0.81 9.56
C ILE A 158 4.40 1.36 8.24
N GLY A 159 3.97 0.77 7.11
CA GLY A 159 4.50 1.05 5.78
C GLY A 159 4.62 2.53 5.40
N PRO A 160 3.54 3.34 5.44
CA PRO A 160 3.60 4.72 4.98
C PRO A 160 4.54 5.61 5.80
N ALA A 161 4.43 5.58 7.14
CA ALA A 161 5.33 6.36 8.00
C ALA A 161 6.79 5.91 7.85
N ALA A 162 7.06 4.60 7.88
CA ALA A 162 8.42 4.08 7.75
C ALA A 162 9.01 4.39 6.36
N GLY A 163 8.23 4.20 5.29
CA GLY A 163 8.66 4.52 3.92
C GLY A 163 8.98 6.00 3.77
N GLY A 164 8.06 6.88 4.17
CA GLY A 164 8.29 8.32 4.09
C GLY A 164 9.53 8.79 4.85
N ILE A 165 9.71 8.32 6.09
CA ILE A 165 10.88 8.69 6.92
C ILE A 165 12.18 8.15 6.32
N LEU A 166 12.21 6.89 5.87
CA LEU A 166 13.42 6.28 5.31
C LEU A 166 13.82 6.95 3.99
N THR A 167 12.85 7.16 3.10
CA THR A 167 13.03 7.84 1.81
C THR A 167 13.59 9.24 2.02
N GLU A 168 13.01 10.04 2.94
CA GLU A 168 13.48 11.41 3.20
C GLU A 168 14.88 11.47 3.82
N LEU A 169 15.23 10.54 4.72
CA LEU A 169 16.50 10.60 5.46
C LEU A 169 17.69 10.00 4.72
N ALA A 170 17.47 8.99 3.88
CA ALA A 170 18.54 8.15 3.33
C ALA A 170 18.30 7.71 1.89
N GLY A 171 17.41 8.40 1.16
CA GLY A 171 17.05 8.05 -0.21
C GLY A 171 16.12 6.84 -0.29
N TRP A 172 15.55 6.62 -1.47
CA TRP A 172 14.59 5.54 -1.69
C TRP A 172 15.23 4.15 -1.59
N GLU A 173 16.52 3.99 -1.85
CA GLU A 173 17.23 2.72 -1.76
C GLU A 173 17.22 2.15 -0.35
N SER A 174 17.24 3.03 0.65
CA SER A 174 17.25 2.67 2.07
C SER A 174 16.07 1.80 2.47
N ILE A 175 14.91 1.95 1.83
CA ILE A 175 13.71 1.16 2.11
C ILE A 175 13.94 -0.33 1.82
N PHE A 176 14.70 -0.62 0.77
CA PHE A 176 15.05 -1.97 0.35
C PHE A 176 16.23 -2.51 1.16
N LEU A 177 17.23 -1.67 1.44
CA LEU A 177 18.42 -2.07 2.21
C LEU A 177 18.07 -2.41 3.66
N MET A 178 17.20 -1.62 4.32
CA MET A 178 16.73 -1.89 5.68
C MET A 178 15.90 -3.16 5.80
N GLN A 179 15.21 -3.54 4.71
CA GLN A 179 14.40 -4.74 4.66
C GLN A 179 15.25 -6.03 4.64
N VAL A 180 16.50 -5.97 4.16
CA VAL A 180 17.42 -7.12 4.11
C VAL A 180 17.64 -7.73 5.50
N PRO A 181 18.20 -7.02 6.50
CA PRO A 181 18.42 -7.61 7.83
C PRO A 181 17.11 -8.00 8.50
N LEU A 182 16.05 -7.18 8.37
CA LEU A 182 14.75 -7.43 9.00
C LEU A 182 14.07 -8.70 8.47
N SER A 183 14.18 -8.95 7.16
CA SER A 183 13.60 -10.12 6.50
C SER A 183 14.30 -11.43 6.88
N LEU A 184 15.57 -11.39 7.28
CA LEU A 184 16.31 -12.58 7.70
C LEU A 184 16.04 -12.98 9.16
N LEU A 185 15.67 -12.03 10.04
CA LEU A 185 15.37 -12.32 11.46
C LEU A 185 14.33 -13.45 11.67
N PRO A 186 13.22 -13.51 10.90
CA PRO A 186 12.25 -14.60 10.97
C PRO A 186 12.81 -16.03 10.80
N LEU A 187 13.96 -16.22 10.16
CA LEU A 187 14.57 -17.56 10.01
C LEU A 187 14.91 -18.20 11.36
N ALA A 188 15.17 -17.39 12.39
CA ALA A 188 15.39 -17.87 13.75
C ALA A 188 14.19 -18.64 14.32
N ALA A 189 12.97 -18.43 13.80
CA ALA A 189 11.77 -19.14 14.23
C ALA A 189 11.82 -20.65 13.93
N LEU A 190 12.59 -21.06 12.91
CA LEU A 190 12.65 -22.45 12.45
C LEU A 190 13.49 -23.36 13.35
N GLY A 191 14.36 -22.79 14.19
CA GLY A 191 15.28 -23.56 15.03
C GLY A 191 14.54 -24.55 15.94
N GLY A 192 14.66 -25.85 15.66
CA GLY A 192 14.06 -26.92 16.46
C GLY A 192 12.53 -27.02 16.37
N MET A 193 11.91 -26.56 15.27
CA MET A 193 10.48 -26.76 15.02
C MET A 193 10.26 -28.02 14.17
N PRO A 194 9.59 -29.07 14.69
CA PRO A 194 9.23 -30.23 13.88
C PRO A 194 8.03 -29.88 12.98
N VAL A 195 8.29 -29.38 11.78
CA VAL A 195 7.21 -29.02 10.85
C VAL A 195 6.80 -30.25 10.04
N ARG A 196 5.57 -30.72 10.28
CA ARG A 196 5.00 -31.86 9.54
C ARG A 196 4.03 -31.36 8.47
N PRO A 197 4.24 -31.68 7.18
CA PRO A 197 3.29 -31.32 6.13
C PRO A 197 1.91 -31.92 6.39
N ARG A 198 0.85 -31.11 6.33
CA ARG A 198 -0.55 -31.56 6.48
C ARG A 198 -1.27 -31.43 5.14
N VAL A 199 -1.07 -32.41 4.26
CA VAL A 199 -1.72 -32.44 2.95
C VAL A 199 -3.16 -32.97 3.11
N THR A 200 -4.14 -32.07 3.00
CA THR A 200 -5.58 -32.42 3.02
C THR A 200 -6.24 -32.10 1.67
N ALA A 201 -7.48 -32.56 1.47
CA ALA A 201 -8.22 -32.27 0.24
C ALA A 201 -8.54 -30.77 0.14
N THR A 202 -8.10 -30.14 -0.95
CA THR A 202 -8.01 -28.68 -1.09
C THR A 202 -9.35 -27.97 -1.38
N GLY A 203 -10.40 -28.71 -1.77
CA GLY A 203 -11.70 -28.15 -2.14
C GLY A 203 -11.64 -27.03 -3.22
N TRP A 204 -12.79 -26.42 -3.49
CA TRP A 204 -12.87 -25.25 -4.38
C TRP A 204 -12.66 -23.93 -3.60
N PRO A 205 -12.07 -22.89 -4.22
CA PRO A 205 -11.92 -21.58 -3.59
C PRO A 205 -13.28 -20.92 -3.31
N GLN A 206 -13.31 -20.01 -2.33
CA GLN A 206 -14.49 -19.18 -2.07
C GLN A 206 -14.57 -18.04 -3.10
N LEU A 207 -15.16 -18.34 -4.26
CA LEU A 207 -15.21 -17.40 -5.40
C LEU A 207 -15.78 -16.03 -5.01
N ASN A 208 -16.88 -15.98 -4.26
CA ASN A 208 -17.51 -14.73 -3.84
C ASN A 208 -16.62 -13.89 -2.92
N ALA A 209 -15.96 -14.51 -1.92
CA ALA A 209 -15.08 -13.77 -1.02
C ALA A 209 -13.83 -13.26 -1.75
N ASN A 210 -13.24 -14.09 -2.62
CA ASN A 210 -12.05 -13.72 -3.39
C ASN A 210 -12.36 -12.68 -4.47
N ALA A 211 -13.51 -12.75 -5.13
CA ALA A 211 -13.94 -11.73 -6.10
C ALA A 211 -14.19 -10.37 -5.41
N ALA A 212 -14.79 -10.36 -4.22
CA ALA A 212 -14.93 -9.15 -3.43
C ALA A 212 -13.57 -8.57 -3.01
N LEU A 213 -12.63 -9.42 -2.59
CA LEU A 213 -11.26 -9.01 -2.24
C LEU A 213 -10.49 -8.46 -3.43
N LEU A 214 -10.67 -9.03 -4.63
CA LEU A 214 -10.06 -8.55 -5.86
C LEU A 214 -10.52 -7.11 -6.16
N LEU A 215 -11.83 -6.88 -6.23
CA LEU A 215 -12.39 -5.56 -6.53
C LEU A 215 -12.03 -4.52 -5.46
N LEU A 216 -12.13 -4.91 -4.18
CA LEU A 216 -11.76 -4.05 -3.06
C LEU A 216 -10.27 -3.69 -3.10
N SER A 217 -9.38 -4.64 -3.37
CA SER A 217 -7.93 -4.38 -3.42
C SER A 217 -7.54 -3.47 -4.60
N GLY A 218 -8.25 -3.56 -5.72
CA GLY A 218 -8.07 -2.66 -6.86
C GLY A 218 -8.48 -1.21 -6.58
N GLY A 219 -9.50 -0.99 -5.75
CA GLY A 219 -9.82 0.36 -5.27
C GLY A 219 -8.87 0.86 -4.18
N LEU A 220 -8.42 -0.03 -3.29
CA LEU A 220 -7.52 0.30 -2.19
C LEU A 220 -6.11 0.70 -2.64
N VAL A 221 -5.59 0.14 -3.73
CA VAL A 221 -4.29 0.61 -4.26
C VAL A 221 -4.37 2.08 -4.65
N ALA A 222 -5.50 2.56 -5.16
CA ALA A 222 -5.73 3.97 -5.44
C ALA A 222 -5.62 4.83 -4.17
N ALA A 223 -6.17 4.35 -3.05
CA ALA A 223 -6.15 5.07 -1.78
C ALA A 223 -4.73 5.37 -1.30
N LEU A 224 -3.77 4.47 -1.57
CA LEU A 224 -2.36 4.66 -1.22
C LEU A 224 -1.60 5.37 -2.34
N PHE A 225 -1.60 4.81 -3.55
CA PHE A 225 -0.81 5.27 -4.68
C PHE A 225 -1.18 6.70 -5.11
N LEU A 226 -2.46 6.97 -5.36
CA LEU A 226 -2.90 8.29 -5.81
C LEU A 226 -2.78 9.33 -4.70
N LEU A 227 -3.07 8.96 -3.45
CA LEU A 227 -2.98 9.88 -2.33
C LEU A 227 -1.53 10.29 -2.09
N VAL A 228 -0.59 9.34 -2.09
CA VAL A 228 0.83 9.65 -1.93
C VAL A 228 1.32 10.55 -3.05
N LEU A 229 0.99 10.24 -4.31
CA LEU A 229 1.38 11.07 -5.44
C LEU A 229 0.76 12.48 -5.36
N LEU A 230 -0.52 12.59 -4.96
CA LEU A 230 -1.16 13.89 -4.74
C LEU A 230 -0.49 14.69 -3.61
N LEU A 231 -0.12 14.05 -2.50
CA LEU A 231 0.51 14.75 -1.38
C LEU A 231 1.93 15.20 -1.72
N VAL A 232 2.75 14.31 -2.32
CA VAL A 232 4.17 14.58 -2.58
C VAL A 232 4.34 15.39 -3.87
N GLU A 233 3.92 14.86 -5.02
CA GLU A 233 4.05 15.57 -6.30
C GLU A 233 3.03 16.68 -6.44
N GLY A 234 1.77 16.43 -6.05
CA GLY A 234 0.71 17.39 -6.30
C GLY A 234 0.73 18.60 -5.35
N TRP A 235 1.05 18.40 -4.07
CA TRP A 235 1.02 19.43 -3.03
C TRP A 235 2.41 19.76 -2.47
N GLY A 236 3.48 19.15 -2.98
CA GLY A 236 4.86 19.46 -2.59
C GLY A 236 5.20 19.07 -1.15
N MET A 237 4.51 18.09 -0.56
CA MET A 237 4.84 17.60 0.78
C MET A 237 6.10 16.74 0.75
N SER A 238 6.92 16.82 1.80
CA SER A 238 8.04 15.90 1.97
C SER A 238 7.54 14.45 2.12
N PRO A 239 8.33 13.44 1.71
CA PRO A 239 7.94 12.04 1.85
C PRO A 239 7.57 11.63 3.29
N ALA A 240 8.28 12.13 4.32
CA ALA A 240 7.95 11.80 5.71
C ALA A 240 6.63 12.45 6.15
N ALA A 241 6.38 13.71 5.76
CA ALA A 241 5.13 14.39 6.06
C ALA A 241 3.93 13.68 5.39
N ALA A 242 4.07 13.31 4.12
CA ALA A 242 3.06 12.52 3.40
C ALA A 242 2.85 11.15 4.06
N GLY A 243 3.94 10.46 4.43
CA GLY A 243 3.89 9.18 5.13
C GLY A 243 3.14 9.24 6.47
N LEU A 244 3.34 10.30 7.25
CA LEU A 244 2.60 10.54 8.50
C LEU A 244 1.11 10.79 8.25
N VAL A 245 0.77 11.60 7.24
CA VAL A 245 -0.63 11.87 6.87
C VAL A 245 -1.34 10.59 6.42
N VAL A 246 -0.70 9.78 5.58
CA VAL A 246 -1.28 8.52 5.05
C VAL A 246 -1.42 7.44 6.13
N THR A 247 -0.62 7.50 7.21
CA THR A 247 -0.68 6.55 8.34
C THR A 247 -2.01 6.61 9.10
N VAL A 248 -2.79 7.69 8.95
CA VAL A 248 -4.15 7.79 9.51
C VAL A 248 -5.04 6.64 9.03
N MET A 249 -4.97 6.30 7.74
CA MET A 249 -5.77 5.24 7.14
C MET A 249 -5.54 3.87 7.80
N PRO A 250 -4.33 3.31 7.88
CA PRO A 250 -4.15 2.00 8.50
C PRO A 250 -4.32 2.01 10.03
N LEU A 251 -4.07 3.13 10.73
CA LEU A 251 -4.41 3.25 12.15
C LEU A 251 -5.94 3.13 12.37
N ALA A 252 -6.73 3.77 11.51
CA ALA A 252 -8.18 3.62 11.53
C ALA A 252 -8.62 2.17 11.21
N ALA A 253 -7.92 1.48 10.30
CA ALA A 253 -8.19 0.07 10.02
C ALA A 253 -7.96 -0.83 11.23
N ILE A 254 -6.87 -0.62 11.97
CA ILE A 254 -6.58 -1.35 13.20
C ILE A 254 -7.63 -1.03 14.27
N ALA A 255 -7.97 0.24 14.46
CA ALA A 255 -8.95 0.68 15.46
C ALA A 255 -10.33 0.06 15.19
N ALA A 256 -10.84 0.17 13.95
CA ALA A 256 -12.13 -0.41 13.57
C ALA A 256 -12.13 -1.94 13.69
N GLY A 257 -11.04 -2.61 13.27
CA GLY A 257 -10.90 -4.05 13.40
C GLY A 257 -10.97 -4.53 14.86
N ARG A 258 -10.40 -3.77 15.80
CA ARG A 258 -10.47 -4.07 17.24
C ARG A 258 -11.86 -3.86 17.82
N VAL A 259 -12.51 -2.75 17.48
CA VAL A 259 -13.87 -2.46 17.93
C VAL A 259 -14.82 -3.58 17.50
N VAL A 260 -14.74 -4.02 16.25
CA VAL A 260 -15.66 -5.03 15.72
C VAL A 260 -15.29 -6.46 16.09
N ALA A 261 -14.03 -6.76 16.39
CA ALA A 261 -13.66 -8.04 17.00
C ALA A 261 -14.38 -8.29 18.35
N SER A 262 -14.85 -7.24 19.03
CA SER A 262 -15.66 -7.34 20.25
C SER A 262 -17.15 -7.59 19.99
N GLN A 263 -17.62 -7.40 18.76
CA GLN A 263 -19.04 -7.48 18.38
C GLN A 263 -19.32 -8.79 17.62
N ARG A 264 -20.46 -9.42 17.88
CA ARG A 264 -20.89 -10.68 17.22
C ARG A 264 -21.66 -10.41 15.92
N ASP A 265 -21.18 -9.49 15.10
CA ASP A 265 -21.83 -9.13 13.85
C ASP A 265 -21.61 -10.21 12.77
N SER A 266 -22.59 -10.35 11.88
CA SER A 266 -22.48 -11.23 10.72
C SER A 266 -21.32 -10.81 9.81
N LEU A 267 -20.52 -11.78 9.35
CA LEU A 267 -19.43 -11.54 8.38
C LEU A 267 -19.88 -10.75 7.15
N ARG A 268 -21.12 -10.99 6.69
CA ARG A 268 -21.67 -10.27 5.54
C ARG A 268 -21.84 -8.79 5.85
N VAL A 269 -22.41 -8.45 7.00
CA VAL A 269 -22.65 -7.05 7.41
C VAL A 269 -21.33 -6.30 7.51
N ARG A 270 -20.34 -6.90 8.18
CA ARG A 270 -18.97 -6.35 8.28
C ARG A 270 -18.32 -6.13 6.90
N ALA A 271 -18.45 -7.11 6.00
CA ALA A 271 -17.91 -7.01 4.66
C ALA A 271 -18.59 -5.88 3.86
N THR A 272 -19.91 -5.84 3.83
CA THR A 272 -20.66 -4.84 3.05
C THR A 272 -20.52 -3.43 3.63
N SER A 273 -20.56 -3.26 4.96
CA SER A 273 -20.35 -1.95 5.57
C SER A 273 -18.94 -1.44 5.32
N GLY A 274 -17.94 -2.32 5.43
CA GLY A 274 -16.56 -1.96 5.15
C GLY A 274 -16.32 -1.54 3.69
N ILE A 275 -16.94 -2.25 2.73
CA ILE A 275 -16.87 -1.87 1.31
C ILE A 275 -17.50 -0.49 1.06
N VAL A 276 -18.67 -0.21 1.65
CA VAL A 276 -19.33 1.11 1.53
C VAL A 276 -18.45 2.21 2.12
N LEU A 277 -17.80 1.97 3.27
CA LEU A 277 -16.89 2.94 3.89
C LEU A 277 -15.65 3.20 3.04
N VAL A 278 -15.03 2.16 2.45
CA VAL A 278 -13.91 2.32 1.51
C VAL A 278 -14.32 3.15 0.30
N ALA A 279 -15.43 2.80 -0.33
CA ALA A 279 -15.94 3.54 -1.48
C ALA A 279 -16.28 5.00 -1.15
N GLY A 280 -16.95 5.24 -0.02
CA GLY A 280 -17.30 6.59 0.44
C GLY A 280 -16.07 7.42 0.78
N GLY A 281 -15.05 6.81 1.40
CA GLY A 281 -13.77 7.45 1.65
C GLY A 281 -13.02 7.81 0.36
N LEU A 282 -12.98 6.90 -0.62
CA LEU A 282 -12.39 7.17 -1.93
C LEU A 282 -13.15 8.29 -2.69
N ALA A 283 -14.48 8.28 -2.66
CA ALA A 283 -15.28 9.37 -3.20
C ALA A 283 -15.04 10.69 -2.47
N GLY A 284 -14.81 10.66 -1.15
CA GLY A 284 -14.40 11.82 -0.36
C GLY A 284 -13.04 12.39 -0.79
N LEU A 285 -12.06 11.53 -1.11
CA LEU A 285 -10.77 11.95 -1.67
C LEU A 285 -10.90 12.52 -3.09
N ALA A 286 -11.94 12.12 -3.84
CA ALA A 286 -12.22 12.71 -5.15
C ALA A 286 -12.81 14.13 -5.06
N LEU A 287 -13.47 14.46 -3.95
CA LEU A 287 -14.25 15.69 -3.78
C LEU A 287 -13.59 16.64 -2.77
N LEU A 288 -12.26 16.72 -2.80
CA LEU A 288 -11.51 17.63 -1.93
C LEU A 288 -11.79 19.09 -2.34
N PRO A 289 -12.20 19.96 -1.41
CA PRO A 289 -12.61 21.32 -1.76
C PRO A 289 -11.42 22.24 -2.09
N ARG A 290 -10.23 21.94 -1.57
CA ARG A 290 -8.97 22.65 -1.83
C ARG A 290 -7.78 21.83 -1.37
N ALA A 291 -6.58 22.21 -1.82
CA ALA A 291 -5.34 21.64 -1.33
C ALA A 291 -5.20 21.82 0.20
N GLY A 292 -4.87 20.72 0.88
CA GLY A 292 -4.71 20.71 2.34
C GLY A 292 -4.84 19.31 2.93
N TRP A 293 -3.77 18.84 3.58
CA TRP A 293 -3.67 17.50 4.18
C TRP A 293 -4.85 17.16 5.11
N TRP A 294 -5.37 18.14 5.85
CA TRP A 294 -6.44 17.93 6.81
C TRP A 294 -7.78 17.54 6.16
N TRP A 295 -8.03 17.96 4.91
CA TRP A 295 -9.21 17.52 4.17
C TRP A 295 -9.20 16.03 3.85
N THR A 296 -8.00 15.44 3.79
CA THR A 296 -7.84 14.01 3.48
C THR A 296 -8.13 13.13 4.71
N LEU A 297 -8.10 13.68 5.93
CA LEU A 297 -8.19 12.90 7.17
C LEU A 297 -9.53 12.15 7.29
N ALA A 298 -10.66 12.85 7.12
CA ALA A 298 -11.98 12.22 7.23
C ALA A 298 -12.18 11.13 6.16
N PRO A 299 -11.90 11.37 4.86
CA PRO A 299 -11.86 10.32 3.86
C PRO A 299 -10.96 9.13 4.22
N GLN A 300 -9.73 9.37 4.70
CA GLN A 300 -8.80 8.33 5.12
C GLN A 300 -9.30 7.51 6.31
N LEU A 301 -9.95 8.14 7.29
CA LEU A 301 -10.58 7.45 8.42
C LEU A 301 -11.68 6.51 7.93
N LEU A 302 -12.49 6.94 6.95
CA LEU A 302 -13.52 6.08 6.33
C LEU A 302 -12.88 4.92 5.57
N VAL A 303 -11.88 5.17 4.72
CA VAL A 303 -11.17 4.10 4.01
C VAL A 303 -10.55 3.12 4.99
N GLY A 304 -9.84 3.64 5.99
CA GLY A 304 -9.21 2.85 7.04
C GLY A 304 -10.21 1.97 7.79
N ALA A 305 -11.25 2.56 8.36
CA ALA A 305 -12.30 1.81 9.04
C ALA A 305 -12.92 0.74 8.13
N GLY A 306 -13.13 1.08 6.86
CA GLY A 306 -13.63 0.15 5.85
C GLY A 306 -12.71 -1.05 5.59
N ILE A 307 -11.38 -0.83 5.50
CA ILE A 307 -10.38 -1.89 5.41
C ILE A 307 -10.48 -2.82 6.63
N GLY A 308 -10.50 -2.26 7.84
CA GLY A 308 -10.55 -3.03 9.09
C GLY A 308 -11.77 -3.95 9.18
N LEU A 309 -12.89 -3.53 8.60
CA LEU A 309 -14.14 -4.28 8.57
C LEU A 309 -14.18 -5.32 7.45
N ALA A 310 -13.93 -4.89 6.21
CA ALA A 310 -14.10 -5.73 5.03
C ALA A 310 -12.97 -6.72 4.82
N LEU A 311 -11.71 -6.28 4.92
CA LEU A 311 -10.56 -7.12 4.61
C LEU A 311 -10.51 -8.32 5.55
N ALA A 312 -10.70 -8.09 6.85
CA ALA A 312 -10.71 -9.16 7.84
C ALA A 312 -11.88 -10.13 7.63
N ALA A 313 -13.10 -9.63 7.41
CA ALA A 313 -14.29 -10.47 7.24
C ALA A 313 -14.24 -11.32 5.95
N LEU A 314 -13.81 -10.74 4.84
CA LEU A 314 -13.67 -11.44 3.57
C LEU A 314 -12.54 -12.48 3.62
N THR A 315 -11.40 -12.14 4.22
CA THR A 315 -10.28 -13.08 4.39
C THR A 315 -10.66 -14.24 5.31
N GLU A 316 -11.34 -13.95 6.43
CA GLU A 316 -11.85 -14.97 7.33
C GLU A 316 -12.76 -15.95 6.59
N ARG A 317 -13.69 -15.43 5.78
CA ARG A 317 -14.57 -16.26 4.97
C ARG A 317 -13.83 -17.10 3.92
N ALA A 318 -12.78 -16.54 3.32
CA ALA A 318 -12.01 -17.18 2.25
C ALA A 318 -11.08 -18.29 2.78
N VAL A 319 -10.53 -18.12 3.98
CA VAL A 319 -9.40 -18.93 4.49
C VAL A 319 -9.78 -19.79 5.70
N VAL A 320 -10.52 -19.25 6.69
CA VAL A 320 -10.70 -19.90 8.00
C VAL A 320 -11.66 -21.08 7.95
N GLY A 321 -11.32 -22.16 8.66
CA GLY A 321 -12.19 -23.33 8.81
C GLY A 321 -12.31 -24.19 7.55
N ARG A 322 -11.35 -24.07 6.62
CA ARG A 322 -11.29 -24.85 5.38
C ARG A 322 -10.16 -25.87 5.45
N GLY A 323 -10.35 -27.01 4.78
CA GLY A 323 -9.26 -27.96 4.55
C GLY A 323 -8.18 -27.31 3.67
N ASP A 324 -6.92 -27.54 4.01
CA ASP A 324 -5.75 -26.95 3.34
C ASP A 324 -5.76 -25.42 3.28
N GLN A 325 -5.65 -24.82 4.47
CA GLN A 325 -5.70 -23.37 4.67
C GLN A 325 -4.66 -22.62 3.84
N VAL A 326 -3.49 -23.22 3.58
CA VAL A 326 -2.40 -22.63 2.81
C VAL A 326 -2.81 -22.36 1.38
N VAL A 327 -3.44 -23.34 0.72
CA VAL A 327 -3.87 -23.17 -0.66
C VAL A 327 -5.01 -22.16 -0.77
N HIS A 328 -5.93 -22.14 0.20
CA HIS A 328 -6.93 -21.08 0.27
C HIS A 328 -6.32 -19.70 0.53
N GLY A 329 -5.26 -19.61 1.35
CA GLY A 329 -4.45 -18.41 1.52
C GLY A 329 -3.79 -17.98 0.20
N GLY A 330 -3.23 -18.92 -0.57
CA GLY A 330 -2.68 -18.69 -1.90
C GLY A 330 -3.70 -18.11 -2.88
N TRP A 331 -4.90 -18.70 -2.97
CA TRP A 331 -6.00 -18.15 -3.78
C TRP A 331 -6.41 -16.74 -3.35
N THR A 332 -6.49 -16.50 -2.05
CA THR A 332 -6.85 -15.20 -1.48
C THR A 332 -5.79 -14.15 -1.82
N LEU A 333 -4.52 -14.51 -1.70
CA LEU A 333 -3.38 -13.66 -2.03
C LEU A 333 -3.35 -13.36 -3.53
N THR A 334 -3.51 -14.36 -4.39
CA THR A 334 -3.67 -14.17 -5.85
C THR A 334 -4.79 -13.18 -6.15
N ALA A 335 -5.99 -13.39 -5.63
CA ALA A 335 -7.13 -12.53 -5.92
C ALA A 335 -6.90 -11.06 -5.54
N ARG A 336 -6.32 -10.82 -4.35
CA ARG A 336 -5.99 -9.46 -3.89
C ARG A 336 -5.00 -8.76 -4.82
N HIS A 337 -3.90 -9.44 -5.18
CA HIS A 337 -2.86 -8.83 -5.99
C HIS A 337 -3.23 -8.71 -7.48
N VAL A 338 -4.06 -9.61 -8.03
CA VAL A 338 -4.73 -9.37 -9.33
C VAL A 338 -5.56 -8.10 -9.27
N GLY A 339 -6.30 -7.89 -8.18
CA GLY A 339 -7.06 -6.67 -7.93
C GLY A 339 -6.18 -5.42 -7.97
N VAL A 340 -5.08 -5.43 -7.20
CA VAL A 340 -4.09 -4.33 -7.18
C VAL A 340 -3.55 -4.02 -8.57
N VAL A 341 -3.16 -5.04 -9.34
CA VAL A 341 -2.65 -4.87 -10.72
C VAL A 341 -3.70 -4.25 -11.63
N LEU A 342 -4.93 -4.78 -11.63
CA LEU A 342 -6.02 -4.23 -12.43
C LEU A 342 -6.35 -2.79 -12.02
N GLY A 343 -6.31 -2.48 -10.72
CA GLY A 343 -6.45 -1.12 -10.20
C GLY A 343 -5.39 -0.19 -10.80
N LEU A 344 -4.10 -0.52 -10.66
CA LEU A 344 -3.00 0.29 -11.21
C LEU A 344 -3.13 0.47 -12.74
N LEU A 345 -3.38 -0.62 -13.48
CA LEU A 345 -3.51 -0.56 -14.94
C LEU A 345 -4.70 0.26 -15.43
N LEU A 346 -5.77 0.38 -14.63
CA LEU A 346 -6.92 1.23 -14.95
C LEU A 346 -6.71 2.68 -14.53
N LEU A 347 -6.11 2.90 -13.36
CA LEU A 347 -5.98 4.22 -12.75
C LEU A 347 -4.88 5.07 -13.37
N THR A 348 -3.74 4.46 -13.70
CA THR A 348 -2.58 5.21 -14.21
C THR A 348 -2.90 5.93 -15.53
N PRO A 349 -3.48 5.30 -16.57
CA PRO A 349 -3.81 6.01 -17.80
C PRO A 349 -4.89 7.10 -17.61
N VAL A 350 -5.85 6.86 -16.71
CA VAL A 350 -6.89 7.84 -16.38
C VAL A 350 -6.30 9.06 -15.69
N LEU A 351 -5.36 8.85 -14.77
CA LEU A 351 -4.63 9.91 -14.10
C LEU A 351 -3.78 10.71 -15.09
N THR A 352 -2.96 10.05 -15.90
CA THR A 352 -2.11 10.73 -16.90
C THR A 352 -2.96 11.58 -17.84
N ALA A 353 -4.02 11.00 -18.42
CA ALA A 353 -4.93 11.75 -19.29
C ALA A 353 -5.71 12.88 -18.56
N ALA A 354 -5.88 12.79 -17.24
CA ALA A 354 -6.47 13.86 -16.46
C ALA A 354 -5.46 14.97 -16.15
N LEU A 355 -4.20 14.63 -15.87
CA LEU A 355 -3.11 15.59 -15.67
C LEU A 355 -2.88 16.42 -16.93
N ASP A 356 -2.75 15.78 -18.09
CA ASP A 356 -2.55 16.48 -19.38
C ASP A 356 -3.68 17.50 -19.67
N ARG A 357 -4.94 17.10 -19.40
CA ARG A 357 -6.10 18.00 -19.58
C ARG A 357 -6.12 19.15 -18.59
N ASN A 358 -5.74 18.91 -17.33
CA ASN A 358 -5.73 19.95 -16.30
C ASN A 358 -4.54 20.89 -16.46
N GLU A 359 -3.43 20.45 -17.04
CA GLU A 359 -2.30 21.30 -17.40
C GLU A 359 -2.74 22.37 -18.40
N ASP A 360 -3.39 21.98 -19.49
CA ASP A 360 -3.95 22.91 -20.49
C ASP A 360 -4.91 23.93 -19.86
N GLU A 361 -5.79 23.47 -18.96
CA GLU A 361 -6.72 24.33 -18.23
C GLU A 361 -5.99 25.28 -17.26
N ALA A 362 -4.97 24.80 -16.56
CA ALA A 362 -4.15 25.58 -15.64
C ALA A 362 -3.36 26.67 -16.38
N VAL A 363 -2.77 26.37 -17.54
CA VAL A 363 -2.06 27.36 -18.37
C VAL A 363 -3.02 28.45 -18.82
N ARG A 364 -4.23 28.09 -19.30
CA ARG A 364 -5.25 29.07 -19.71
C ARG A 364 -5.73 29.92 -18.55
N ALA A 365 -6.01 29.30 -17.40
CA ALA A 365 -6.45 30.00 -16.20
C ALA A 365 -5.35 30.92 -15.64
N GLY A 366 -4.11 30.45 -15.60
CA GLY A 366 -2.96 31.24 -15.18
C GLY A 366 -2.68 32.42 -16.10
N ALA A 367 -2.78 32.21 -17.42
CA ALA A 367 -2.70 33.31 -18.39
C ALA A 367 -3.80 34.36 -18.17
N ALA A 368 -5.03 33.91 -17.87
CA ALA A 368 -6.12 34.82 -17.53
C ALA A 368 -5.83 35.64 -16.26
N GLU A 369 -5.32 35.02 -15.18
CA GLU A 369 -4.93 35.73 -13.95
C GLU A 369 -3.84 36.78 -14.22
N VAL A 370 -2.82 36.46 -15.03
CA VAL A 370 -1.78 37.42 -15.42
C VAL A 370 -2.38 38.56 -16.23
N LEU A 371 -3.26 38.26 -17.19
CA LEU A 371 -3.93 39.26 -18.03
C LEU A 371 -4.87 40.17 -17.23
N ASP A 372 -5.56 39.65 -16.22
CA ASP A 372 -6.52 40.39 -15.39
C ASP A 372 -5.85 41.10 -14.18
N SER A 373 -4.58 40.80 -13.91
CA SER A 373 -3.82 41.43 -12.84
C SER A 373 -3.69 42.96 -13.00
N ARG A 374 -3.42 43.66 -11.90
CA ARG A 374 -3.29 45.13 -11.89
C ARG A 374 -1.91 45.64 -12.28
N ILE A 375 -0.94 44.75 -12.45
CA ILE A 375 0.44 45.14 -12.77
C ILE A 375 0.52 45.83 -14.13
N PRO A 376 1.52 46.69 -14.37
CA PRO A 376 1.68 47.41 -15.63
C PRO A 376 1.75 46.46 -16.85
N ALA A 377 1.19 46.87 -17.98
CA ALA A 377 1.08 46.02 -19.19
C ALA A 377 2.43 45.49 -19.71
N LEU A 378 3.49 46.30 -19.65
CA LEU A 378 4.84 45.87 -20.02
C LEU A 378 5.41 44.83 -19.05
N ASP A 379 5.04 44.92 -17.77
CA ASP A 379 5.48 43.96 -16.76
C ASP A 379 4.76 42.63 -16.89
N LYS A 380 3.49 42.62 -17.32
CA LYS A 380 2.76 41.37 -17.68
C LYS A 380 3.49 40.58 -18.76
N LEU A 381 3.93 41.25 -19.82
CA LEU A 381 4.64 40.61 -20.93
C LEU A 381 6.00 40.05 -20.50
N ARG A 382 6.74 40.80 -19.68
CA ARG A 382 8.03 40.33 -19.10
C ARG A 382 7.83 39.16 -18.17
N LEU A 383 6.83 39.23 -17.28
CA LEU A 383 6.52 38.16 -16.34
C LEU A 383 6.14 36.87 -17.09
N ALA A 384 5.30 36.97 -18.12
CA ALA A 384 4.94 35.82 -18.93
C ALA A 384 6.16 35.18 -19.63
N GLN A 385 7.11 36.00 -20.10
CA GLN A 385 8.36 35.50 -20.70
C GLN A 385 9.25 34.81 -19.66
N ASP A 386 9.45 35.43 -18.49
CA ASP A 386 10.30 34.86 -17.44
C ASP A 386 9.72 33.55 -16.90
N VAL A 387 8.39 33.44 -16.75
CA VAL A 387 7.73 32.18 -16.39
C VAL A 387 7.94 31.12 -17.46
N LEU A 388 7.82 31.46 -18.75
CA LEU A 388 8.09 30.51 -19.85
C LEU A 388 9.55 30.06 -19.91
N ASP A 389 10.48 30.97 -19.63
CA ASP A 389 11.91 30.66 -19.62
C ASP A 389 12.28 29.82 -18.39
N GLU A 390 11.65 30.03 -17.24
CA GLU A 390 11.81 29.15 -16.08
C GLU A 390 11.24 27.76 -16.35
N VAL A 391 10.04 27.66 -16.96
CA VAL A 391 9.47 26.35 -17.35
C VAL A 391 10.40 25.60 -18.30
N ARG A 392 10.92 26.26 -19.34
CA ARG A 392 11.90 25.64 -20.26
C ARG A 392 13.19 25.24 -19.57
N SER A 393 13.67 26.05 -18.64
CA SER A 393 14.93 25.80 -17.94
C SER A 393 14.78 24.65 -16.95
N ALA A 394 13.65 24.58 -16.24
CA ALA A 394 13.29 23.49 -15.36
C ALA A 394 13.15 22.17 -16.14
N GLU A 395 12.52 22.20 -17.33
CA GLU A 395 12.44 21.05 -18.22
C GLU A 395 13.84 20.54 -18.64
N GLN A 396 14.78 21.45 -18.94
CA GLN A 396 16.18 21.08 -19.25
C GLN A 396 16.95 20.53 -18.04
N ARG A 397 16.61 20.97 -16.83
CA ARG A 397 17.20 20.47 -15.58
C ARG A 397 16.54 19.17 -15.08
N GLY A 398 15.39 18.78 -15.63
CA GLY A 398 14.58 17.68 -15.11
C GLY A 398 13.91 18.03 -13.77
N GLU A 399 13.69 19.32 -13.49
CA GLU A 399 13.13 19.82 -12.24
C GLU A 399 11.71 20.37 -12.45
N LEU A 400 10.93 20.47 -11.36
CA LEU A 400 9.64 21.16 -11.39
C LEU A 400 9.87 22.68 -11.49
N PRO A 401 9.16 23.40 -12.39
CA PRO A 401 9.28 24.86 -12.49
C PRO A 401 8.92 25.56 -11.18
N ASP A 402 9.86 26.32 -10.62
CA ASP A 402 9.60 27.11 -9.42
C ASP A 402 9.18 28.53 -9.80
N VAL A 403 7.86 28.69 -9.98
CA VAL A 403 7.26 29.97 -10.34
C VAL A 403 7.48 31.02 -9.24
N GLU A 404 7.76 30.64 -7.98
CA GLU A 404 7.97 31.58 -6.87
C GLU A 404 9.27 32.39 -7.08
N THR A 405 10.32 31.76 -7.61
CA THR A 405 11.59 32.41 -7.94
C THR A 405 11.44 33.55 -8.95
N VAL A 406 10.52 33.42 -9.91
CA VAL A 406 10.24 34.43 -10.94
C VAL A 406 9.68 35.73 -10.33
N PHE A 407 9.10 35.65 -9.12
CA PHE A 407 8.54 36.78 -8.40
C PHE A 407 9.49 37.36 -7.34
N GLU A 408 10.62 36.71 -7.00
CA GLU A 408 11.56 37.17 -5.97
C GLU A 408 12.22 38.51 -6.32
N ASP A 409 12.59 38.71 -7.58
CA ASP A 409 13.21 39.94 -8.09
C ASP A 409 12.19 41.06 -8.40
N ARG A 410 10.90 40.80 -8.16
CA ARG A 410 9.82 41.74 -8.48
C ARG A 410 9.53 42.67 -7.30
N PRO A 411 9.05 43.90 -7.55
CA PRO A 411 8.71 44.79 -6.46
C PRO A 411 7.68 44.13 -5.55
N GLY A 412 7.97 44.05 -4.24
CA GLY A 412 7.11 43.48 -3.19
C GLY A 412 5.84 44.30 -2.90
N SER A 413 5.19 44.80 -3.95
CA SER A 413 3.90 45.46 -3.90
C SER A 413 2.77 44.44 -3.75
N ASP A 414 1.68 44.86 -3.12
CA ASP A 414 0.51 44.03 -2.87
C ASP A 414 -0.05 43.35 -4.14
N GLU A 415 0.17 43.95 -5.31
CA GLU A 415 -0.33 43.46 -6.60
C GLU A 415 0.41 42.21 -7.11
N TYR A 416 1.74 42.17 -7.00
CA TYR A 416 2.52 40.98 -7.37
C TYR A 416 2.28 39.83 -6.39
N GLY A 417 2.16 40.14 -5.09
CA GLY A 417 1.80 39.15 -4.07
C GLY A 417 0.41 38.55 -4.29
N ALA A 418 -0.57 39.37 -4.66
CA ALA A 418 -1.91 38.91 -5.01
C ALA A 418 -1.93 38.03 -6.26
N LEU A 419 -1.17 38.38 -7.30
CA LEU A 419 -1.04 37.58 -8.51
C LEU A 419 -0.39 36.22 -8.23
N LEU A 420 0.72 36.20 -7.48
CA LEU A 420 1.39 34.96 -7.09
C LEU A 420 0.44 34.05 -6.30
N ALA A 421 -0.31 34.60 -5.34
CA ALA A 421 -1.31 33.85 -4.58
C ALA A 421 -2.44 33.30 -5.48
N ALA A 422 -2.91 34.07 -6.46
CA ALA A 422 -3.91 33.65 -7.42
C ALA A 422 -3.41 32.48 -8.29
N LEU A 423 -2.22 32.62 -8.89
CA LEU A 423 -1.58 31.58 -9.71
C LEU A 423 -1.37 30.28 -8.93
N ARG A 424 -0.81 30.38 -7.71
CA ARG A 424 -0.63 29.22 -6.82
C ARG A 424 -1.96 28.53 -6.51
N SER A 425 -3.01 29.32 -6.26
CA SER A 425 -4.35 28.77 -5.99
C SER A 425 -4.94 28.05 -7.21
N GLN A 426 -4.71 28.56 -8.43
CA GLN A 426 -5.16 27.92 -9.67
C GLN A 426 -4.43 26.60 -9.90
N LEU A 427 -3.09 26.60 -9.78
CA LEU A 427 -2.27 25.40 -9.95
C LEU A 427 -2.69 24.30 -8.98
N GLN A 428 -2.80 24.63 -7.69
CA GLN A 428 -3.23 23.68 -6.66
C GLN A 428 -4.65 23.12 -6.92
N ARG A 429 -5.57 23.93 -7.43
CA ARG A 429 -6.91 23.48 -7.81
C ARG A 429 -6.87 22.53 -9.01
N ALA A 430 -6.16 22.89 -10.07
CA ALA A 430 -6.03 22.07 -11.27
C ALA A 430 -5.43 20.69 -10.94
N VAL A 431 -4.33 20.67 -10.17
CA VAL A 431 -3.72 19.43 -9.70
C VAL A 431 -4.69 18.61 -8.85
N THR A 432 -5.37 19.21 -7.87
CA THR A 432 -6.33 18.48 -7.03
C THR A 432 -7.49 17.90 -7.86
N ASN A 433 -7.98 18.64 -8.85
CA ASN A 433 -9.05 18.21 -9.74
C ASN A 433 -8.62 17.06 -10.67
N ALA A 434 -7.37 17.05 -11.14
CA ALA A 434 -6.85 15.97 -11.98
C ALA A 434 -6.97 14.59 -11.33
N PHE A 435 -6.77 14.50 -10.02
CA PHE A 435 -6.87 13.24 -9.26
C PHE A 435 -8.31 12.79 -8.99
N SER A 436 -9.30 13.70 -9.12
CA SER A 436 -10.69 13.43 -8.77
C SER A 436 -11.28 12.25 -9.56
N SER A 437 -11.07 12.23 -10.88
CA SER A 437 -11.60 11.17 -11.76
C SER A 437 -11.05 9.78 -11.40
N SER A 438 -9.76 9.69 -11.08
CA SER A 438 -9.11 8.46 -10.68
C SER A 438 -9.62 7.95 -9.32
N PHE A 439 -9.84 8.85 -8.35
CA PHE A 439 -10.45 8.47 -7.06
C PHE A 439 -11.91 8.03 -7.22
N LEU A 440 -12.70 8.66 -8.10
CA LEU A 440 -14.07 8.21 -8.40
C LEU A 440 -14.10 6.82 -9.06
N LEU A 441 -13.17 6.56 -9.99
CA LEU A 441 -13.03 5.24 -10.60
C LEU A 441 -12.67 4.17 -9.54
N ALA A 442 -11.77 4.49 -8.62
CA ALA A 442 -11.43 3.60 -7.51
C ALA A 442 -12.60 3.36 -6.55
N ALA A 443 -13.41 4.39 -6.28
CA ALA A 443 -14.63 4.28 -5.49
C ALA A 443 -15.65 3.35 -6.18
N ALA A 444 -15.86 3.52 -7.49
CA ALA A 444 -16.74 2.66 -8.29
C ALA A 444 -16.28 1.20 -8.31
N LEU A 445 -14.97 0.97 -8.48
CA LEU A 445 -14.36 -0.35 -8.42
C LEU A 445 -14.58 -1.01 -7.05
N SER A 446 -14.39 -0.24 -5.97
CA SER A 446 -14.66 -0.69 -4.59
C SER A 446 -16.13 -1.04 -4.39
N LEU A 447 -17.07 -0.20 -4.84
CA LEU A 447 -18.52 -0.49 -4.76
C LEU A 447 -18.89 -1.76 -5.52
N GLY A 448 -18.22 -2.05 -6.63
CA GLY A 448 -18.38 -3.30 -7.37
C GLY A 448 -18.19 -4.54 -6.50
N ALA A 449 -17.36 -4.47 -5.45
CA ALA A 449 -17.15 -5.58 -4.50
C ALA A 449 -18.42 -5.95 -3.70
N LEU A 450 -19.43 -5.08 -3.63
CA LEU A 450 -20.70 -5.39 -2.95
C LEU A 450 -21.45 -6.54 -3.61
N VAL A 451 -21.37 -6.67 -4.94
CA VAL A 451 -22.07 -7.72 -5.68
C VAL A 451 -21.62 -9.11 -5.19
N PRO A 452 -20.33 -9.48 -5.27
CA PRO A 452 -19.89 -10.76 -4.74
C PRO A 452 -19.99 -10.86 -3.20
N ALA A 453 -19.82 -9.76 -2.45
CA ALA A 453 -19.91 -9.78 -0.99
C ALA A 453 -21.31 -10.11 -0.46
N THR A 454 -22.37 -9.59 -1.08
CA THR A 454 -23.76 -9.88 -0.69
C THR A 454 -24.15 -11.34 -0.96
N LEU A 455 -23.54 -11.96 -1.97
CA LEU A 455 -23.72 -13.37 -2.32
C LEU A 455 -22.99 -14.33 -1.37
N ILE A 456 -22.24 -13.84 -0.39
CA ILE A 456 -21.62 -14.68 0.64
C ILE A 456 -22.72 -15.28 1.52
N ARG A 457 -23.02 -16.58 1.35
CA ARG A 457 -23.92 -17.31 2.24
C ARG A 457 -23.24 -17.53 3.59
N GLY A 458 -23.89 -17.10 4.66
CA GLY A 458 -23.49 -17.46 6.03
C GLY A 458 -23.72 -18.94 6.23
N ARG A 459 -22.72 -19.66 6.75
CA ARG A 459 -23.03 -20.89 7.48
C ARG A 459 -23.53 -20.45 8.85
N PRO A 460 -24.70 -20.91 9.32
CA PRO A 460 -25.01 -20.76 10.75
C PRO A 460 -23.86 -21.41 11.52
N ILE A 461 -23.32 -20.65 12.49
CA ILE A 461 -22.32 -21.16 13.44
C ILE A 461 -22.98 -22.18 14.33
#